data_AF-A0A1C7GRN5-F1
#
_entry.id   AF-A0A1C7GRN5-F1
#
_cell.length_a   1.000
_cell.length_b   1.000
_cell.length_c   1.000
_cell.angle_alpha   90.00
_cell.angle_beta   90.00
_cell.angle_gamma   90.00
#
_symmetry.space_group_name_H-M   'P 1'
#
loop_
_entity.id
_entity.type
_entity.pdbx_description
1 polymer ?
#
loop_
_entity_poly.entity_id
_entity_poly.type
_entity_poly.pdbx_seq_one_letter_code
_entity_poly.pdbx_strand_id
1 'polypeptide(L)'
;MEIRKASPADLPMVGFITRRTIQEVYPHYYPRGAVEFFLDWHKDKSILPDIEREEVYLLFDGGMAAGTVTLHGEEITRLYVQPGLQGRGYGRALLDFAERSIGERYGKIRLEASLPAAVLYWKRGYRVVDALTETTEHGDVLCWDVMEKPWGSANLCGDFDSFCKAGLADLYGPIGNYNLFMSCEEPDPGAFRELPEGYSIRPCWRDEVDLWAETAAEKQYATYVLDYYKRVYAKNEEEFFRRCLLLWDESGRPAGTCLTWPAYGRVNTLGWFRVLPEHEGKGLGRALLTKILRGADMPVYLHTQPTSVRAIKLYSDFGFRFITGPAIGHRRNDLDLSLPLLRRVMAGADYERLRFTETDGALHNAALSSEQSEF
;
A
#
# COMPACT_ATOMS: atom_id res chain seq x y z
N MET A 1 8.38 -11.25 20.46
CA MET A 1 6.91 -11.30 20.28
C MET A 1 6.53 -12.56 19.52
N GLU A 2 5.61 -13.34 20.08
CA GLU A 2 5.04 -14.54 19.49
C GLU A 2 3.52 -14.40 19.51
N ILE A 3 2.83 -14.75 18.41
CA ILE A 3 1.37 -14.80 18.37
C ILE A 3 0.97 -16.26 18.19
N ARG A 4 0.16 -16.78 19.11
CA ARG A 4 -0.35 -18.16 19.03
C ARG A 4 -1.85 -18.21 19.25
N LYS A 5 -2.45 -19.25 18.74
CA LYS A 5 -3.87 -19.57 18.98
C LYS A 5 -4.08 -19.86 20.47
N ALA A 6 -5.18 -19.37 21.01
CA ALA A 6 -5.62 -19.64 22.36
C ALA A 6 -6.25 -21.04 22.45
N SER A 7 -6.02 -21.71 23.57
CA SER A 7 -6.70 -22.95 23.95
C SER A 7 -7.72 -22.67 25.06
N PRO A 8 -8.65 -23.59 25.37
CA PRO A 8 -9.58 -23.41 26.48
C PRO A 8 -8.89 -23.09 27.84
N ALA A 9 -7.65 -23.55 28.03
CA ALA A 9 -6.85 -23.23 29.21
C ALA A 9 -6.42 -21.75 29.30
N ASP A 10 -6.42 -21.04 28.16
CA ASP A 10 -6.06 -19.62 28.07
C ASP A 10 -7.24 -18.67 28.34
N LEU A 11 -8.48 -19.18 28.51
CA LEU A 11 -9.67 -18.37 28.76
C LEU A 11 -9.49 -17.33 29.89
N PRO A 12 -8.90 -17.67 31.06
CA PRO A 12 -8.68 -16.69 32.12
C PRO A 12 -7.80 -15.51 31.66
N MET A 13 -6.82 -15.77 30.80
CA MET A 13 -5.86 -14.79 30.30
C MET A 13 -6.49 -13.87 29.27
N VAL A 14 -7.24 -14.43 28.30
CA VAL A 14 -8.00 -13.65 27.30
C VAL A 14 -9.03 -12.76 28.00
N GLY A 15 -9.78 -13.34 28.94
CA GLY A 15 -10.78 -12.63 29.73
C GLY A 15 -10.17 -11.52 30.57
N PHE A 16 -9.01 -11.75 31.20
CA PHE A 16 -8.28 -10.74 31.96
C PHE A 16 -7.84 -9.56 31.09
N ILE A 17 -7.15 -9.80 29.97
CA ILE A 17 -6.67 -8.73 29.08
C ILE A 17 -7.85 -7.89 28.57
N THR A 18 -8.91 -8.57 28.12
CA THR A 18 -10.10 -7.93 27.55
C THR A 18 -10.79 -7.04 28.58
N ARG A 19 -11.23 -7.63 29.70
CA ARG A 19 -12.00 -6.90 30.72
C ARG A 19 -11.20 -5.83 31.41
N ARG A 20 -9.91 -6.07 31.69
CA ARG A 20 -9.03 -5.06 32.28
C ARG A 20 -8.85 -3.86 31.35
N THR A 21 -8.68 -4.09 30.05
CA THR A 21 -8.56 -2.99 29.08
C THR A 21 -9.85 -2.18 29.01
N ILE A 22 -11.01 -2.84 28.98
CA ILE A 22 -12.31 -2.15 29.02
C ILE A 22 -12.45 -1.33 30.31
N GLN A 23 -12.18 -1.93 31.47
CA GLN A 23 -12.33 -1.25 32.78
C GLN A 23 -11.41 -0.05 32.96
N GLU A 24 -10.17 -0.10 32.46
CA GLU A 24 -9.20 0.98 32.65
C GLU A 24 -9.26 2.05 31.55
N VAL A 25 -9.60 1.68 30.30
CA VAL A 25 -9.54 2.61 29.16
C VAL A 25 -10.90 3.20 28.82
N TYR A 26 -11.96 2.39 28.79
CA TYR A 26 -13.26 2.81 28.23
C TYR A 26 -13.96 3.90 29.05
N PRO A 27 -13.83 4.02 30.38
CA PRO A 27 -14.42 5.13 31.14
C PRO A 27 -13.94 6.53 30.73
N HIS A 28 -12.84 6.64 29.98
CA HIS A 28 -12.38 7.91 29.42
C HIS A 28 -13.12 8.32 28.13
N TYR A 29 -13.85 7.39 27.51
CA TYR A 29 -14.52 7.57 26.22
C TYR A 29 -16.03 7.35 26.29
N TYR A 30 -16.49 6.57 27.27
CA TYR A 30 -17.85 6.09 27.34
C TYR A 30 -18.49 6.36 28.70
N PRO A 31 -19.80 6.66 28.75
CA PRO A 31 -20.55 6.67 30.00
C PRO A 31 -20.60 5.26 30.61
N ARG A 32 -20.90 5.19 31.90
CA ARG A 32 -20.89 3.94 32.67
C ARG A 32 -21.75 2.83 32.04
N GLY A 33 -22.95 3.14 31.55
CA GLY A 33 -23.85 2.16 30.94
C GLY A 33 -23.24 1.49 29.70
N ALA A 34 -22.53 2.25 28.87
CA ALA A 34 -21.82 1.71 27.72
C ALA A 34 -20.62 0.85 28.13
N VAL A 35 -19.88 1.22 29.19
CA VAL A 35 -18.80 0.38 29.73
C VAL A 35 -19.34 -0.96 30.24
N GLU A 36 -20.47 -0.94 30.96
CA GLU A 36 -21.15 -2.15 31.45
C GLU A 36 -21.63 -3.03 30.30
N PHE A 37 -22.16 -2.44 29.22
CA PHE A 37 -22.52 -3.15 27.99
C PHE A 37 -21.32 -3.89 27.38
N PHE A 38 -20.17 -3.22 27.22
CA PHE A 38 -18.97 -3.88 26.72
C PHE A 38 -18.51 -5.02 27.64
N LEU A 39 -18.57 -4.84 28.97
CA LEU A 39 -18.20 -5.89 29.90
C LEU A 39 -19.14 -7.10 29.86
N ASP A 40 -20.44 -6.89 29.64
CA ASP A 40 -21.41 -7.97 29.49
C ASP A 40 -21.18 -8.77 28.20
N TRP A 41 -20.93 -8.07 27.09
CA TRP A 41 -20.61 -8.67 25.80
C TRP A 41 -19.36 -9.57 25.87
N HIS A 42 -18.37 -9.17 26.67
CA HIS A 42 -17.05 -9.83 26.80
C HIS A 42 -16.93 -10.75 28.03
N LYS A 43 -18.04 -11.41 28.41
CA LYS A 43 -18.03 -12.46 29.44
C LYS A 43 -17.40 -13.76 28.92
N ASP A 44 -16.93 -14.59 29.84
CA ASP A 44 -16.30 -15.87 29.51
C ASP A 44 -17.23 -16.79 28.69
N LYS A 45 -18.55 -16.72 28.92
CA LYS A 45 -19.57 -17.41 28.11
C LYS A 45 -19.57 -17.01 26.62
N SER A 46 -19.10 -15.82 26.30
CA SER A 46 -18.98 -15.29 24.94
C SER A 46 -17.59 -15.56 24.36
N ILE A 47 -16.55 -15.57 25.20
CA ILE A 47 -15.16 -15.77 24.77
C ILE A 47 -14.85 -17.26 24.53
N LEU A 48 -15.33 -18.15 25.38
CA LEU A 48 -15.02 -19.59 25.31
C LEU A 48 -15.44 -20.23 23.96
N PRO A 49 -16.65 -19.98 23.42
CA PRO A 49 -17.02 -20.53 22.12
C PRO A 49 -16.06 -20.11 20.99
N ASP A 50 -15.53 -18.90 21.04
CA ASP A 50 -14.62 -18.40 20.00
C ASP A 50 -13.21 -19.00 20.17
N ILE A 51 -12.80 -19.32 21.40
CA ILE A 51 -11.60 -20.12 21.66
C ILE A 51 -11.79 -21.55 21.11
N GLU A 52 -12.94 -22.17 21.37
CA GLU A 52 -13.25 -23.53 20.89
C GLU A 52 -13.35 -23.62 19.36
N ARG A 53 -13.78 -22.53 18.72
CA ARG A 53 -13.76 -22.38 17.25
C ARG A 53 -12.39 -22.04 16.68
N GLU A 54 -11.37 -21.96 17.52
CA GLU A 54 -10.01 -21.65 17.11
C GLU A 54 -9.82 -20.24 16.51
N GLU A 55 -10.67 -19.29 16.91
CA GLU A 55 -10.71 -17.92 16.36
C GLU A 55 -9.90 -16.91 17.19
N VAL A 56 -9.48 -17.28 18.40
CA VAL A 56 -8.82 -16.37 19.35
C VAL A 56 -7.30 -16.58 19.35
N TYR A 57 -6.55 -15.49 19.35
CA TYR A 57 -5.09 -15.45 19.35
C TYR A 57 -4.57 -14.55 20.47
N LEU A 58 -3.46 -14.97 21.09
CA LEU A 58 -2.74 -14.25 22.14
C LEU A 58 -1.35 -13.85 21.66
N LEU A 59 -0.94 -12.63 21.96
CA LEU A 59 0.42 -12.14 21.77
C LEU A 59 1.21 -12.25 23.07
N PHE A 60 2.35 -12.93 23.01
CA PHE A 60 3.32 -13.06 24.09
C PHE A 60 4.60 -12.28 23.80
N ASP A 61 5.17 -11.68 24.84
CA ASP A 61 6.50 -11.09 24.82
C ASP A 61 7.29 -11.51 26.07
N GLY A 62 8.32 -12.33 25.89
CA GLY A 62 9.09 -12.90 27.01
C GLY A 62 8.26 -13.73 27.99
N GLY A 63 7.24 -14.46 27.50
CA GLY A 63 6.33 -15.27 28.33
C GLY A 63 5.17 -14.50 28.97
N MET A 64 5.15 -13.18 28.87
CA MET A 64 4.04 -12.33 29.31
C MET A 64 3.01 -12.18 28.19
N ALA A 65 1.74 -12.46 28.47
CA ALA A 65 0.66 -12.20 27.53
C ALA A 65 0.32 -10.71 27.49
N ALA A 66 0.62 -10.05 26.38
CA ALA A 66 0.52 -8.61 26.23
C ALA A 66 -0.78 -8.16 25.55
N GLY A 67 -1.40 -9.02 24.75
CA GLY A 67 -2.63 -8.69 24.04
C GLY A 67 -3.35 -9.89 23.45
N THR A 68 -4.56 -9.66 22.94
CA THR A 68 -5.44 -10.66 22.33
C THR A 68 -6.08 -10.08 21.07
N VAL A 69 -6.45 -10.94 20.13
CA VAL A 69 -7.30 -10.63 18.97
C VAL A 69 -8.17 -11.83 18.62
N THR A 70 -9.38 -11.60 18.16
CA THR A 70 -10.27 -12.65 17.61
C THR A 70 -10.50 -12.38 16.12
N LEU A 71 -10.46 -13.43 15.31
CA LEU A 71 -10.76 -13.38 13.89
C LEU A 71 -12.03 -14.21 13.61
N HIS A 72 -13.14 -13.55 13.29
CA HIS A 72 -14.42 -14.21 13.02
C HIS A 72 -14.81 -13.97 11.55
N GLY A 73 -14.65 -14.98 10.71
CA GLY A 73 -14.85 -14.82 9.27
C GLY A 73 -13.96 -13.70 8.70
N GLU A 74 -14.58 -12.69 8.07
CA GLU A 74 -13.90 -11.50 7.53
C GLU A 74 -13.68 -10.37 8.54
N GLU A 75 -13.99 -10.60 9.82
CA GLU A 75 -14.02 -9.56 10.85
C GLU A 75 -12.92 -9.70 11.90
N ILE A 76 -12.25 -8.59 12.22
CA ILE A 76 -11.39 -8.46 13.39
C ILE A 76 -12.24 -8.01 14.57
N THR A 77 -12.31 -8.83 15.61
CA THR A 77 -12.98 -8.50 16.87
C THR A 77 -12.03 -8.64 18.05
N ARG A 78 -12.36 -8.00 19.17
CA ARG A 78 -11.63 -8.13 20.46
C ARG A 78 -10.12 -7.97 20.37
N LEU A 79 -9.66 -6.98 19.61
CA LEU A 79 -8.25 -6.59 19.58
C LEU A 79 -7.93 -5.70 20.79
N TYR A 80 -7.26 -6.27 21.79
CA TYR A 80 -6.91 -5.58 23.03
C TYR A 80 -5.45 -5.75 23.38
N VAL A 81 -4.86 -4.69 23.92
CA VAL A 81 -3.51 -4.70 24.53
C VAL A 81 -3.65 -4.22 25.96
N GLN A 82 -3.04 -4.96 26.89
CA GLN A 82 -3.08 -4.63 28.30
C GLN A 82 -2.64 -3.17 28.54
N PRO A 83 -3.36 -2.36 29.34
CA PRO A 83 -3.13 -0.91 29.46
C PRO A 83 -1.67 -0.50 29.72
N GLY A 84 -1.00 -1.14 30.69
CA GLY A 84 0.41 -0.85 31.05
C GLY A 84 1.45 -1.22 29.97
N LEU A 85 1.01 -1.90 28.91
CA LEU A 85 1.84 -2.39 27.80
C LEU A 85 1.54 -1.68 26.48
N GLN A 86 0.59 -0.74 26.47
CA GLN A 86 0.25 0.05 25.29
C GLN A 86 1.41 0.97 24.88
N GLY A 87 1.41 1.40 23.62
CA GLY A 87 2.48 2.25 23.06
C GLY A 87 3.78 1.51 22.71
N ARG A 88 3.88 0.20 22.98
CA ARG A 88 5.09 -0.62 22.71
C ARG A 88 5.05 -1.41 21.40
N GLY A 89 4.04 -1.18 20.56
CA GLY A 89 3.90 -1.84 19.26
C GLY A 89 3.09 -3.14 19.26
N TYR A 90 2.65 -3.67 20.40
CA TYR A 90 1.86 -4.92 20.45
C TYR A 90 0.54 -4.85 19.68
N GLY A 91 -0.18 -3.71 19.75
CA GLY A 91 -1.42 -3.53 19.01
C GLY A 91 -1.21 -3.52 17.50
N ARG A 92 -0.07 -2.95 17.05
CA ARG A 92 0.35 -3.01 15.65
C ARG A 92 0.65 -4.46 15.24
N ALA A 93 1.42 -5.20 16.03
CA ALA A 93 1.74 -6.59 15.73
C ALA A 93 0.50 -7.49 15.65
N LEU A 94 -0.46 -7.33 16.58
CA LEU A 94 -1.74 -8.04 16.54
C LEU A 94 -2.56 -7.67 15.30
N LEU A 95 -2.61 -6.38 14.97
CA LEU A 95 -3.36 -5.91 13.81
C LEU A 95 -2.71 -6.38 12.50
N ASP A 96 -1.39 -6.29 12.36
CA ASP A 96 -0.66 -6.77 11.17
C ASP A 96 -0.91 -8.29 10.96
N PHE A 97 -0.92 -9.07 12.05
CA PHE A 97 -1.28 -10.49 12.03
C PHE A 97 -2.74 -10.73 11.59
N ALA A 98 -3.68 -9.98 12.17
CA ALA A 98 -5.11 -10.11 11.90
C ALA A 98 -5.46 -9.72 10.45
N GLU A 99 -4.92 -8.59 9.99
CA GLU A 99 -5.06 -8.09 8.63
C GLU A 99 -4.56 -9.12 7.62
N ARG A 100 -3.39 -9.70 7.84
CA ARG A 100 -2.85 -10.76 6.97
C ARG A 100 -3.75 -11.99 6.95
N SER A 101 -4.11 -12.48 8.12
CA SER A 101 -4.88 -13.73 8.27
C SER A 101 -6.26 -13.64 7.60
N ILE A 102 -6.95 -12.52 7.77
CA ILE A 102 -8.27 -12.30 7.18
C ILE A 102 -8.12 -11.91 5.71
N GLY A 103 -7.26 -10.95 5.42
CA GLY A 103 -7.17 -10.38 4.09
C GLY A 103 -6.77 -11.40 3.04
N GLU A 104 -5.77 -12.26 3.31
CA GLU A 104 -5.34 -13.32 2.39
C GLU A 104 -6.50 -14.27 2.04
N ARG A 105 -7.45 -14.47 2.95
CA ARG A 105 -8.57 -15.40 2.80
C ARG A 105 -9.80 -14.76 2.17
N TYR A 106 -10.11 -13.51 2.53
CA TYR A 106 -11.40 -12.87 2.22
C TYR A 106 -11.28 -11.70 1.24
N GLY A 107 -10.08 -11.20 0.94
CA GLY A 107 -9.89 -10.08 0.01
C GLY A 107 -10.33 -8.71 0.56
N LYS A 108 -10.88 -8.67 1.76
CA LYS A 108 -11.24 -7.47 2.52
C LYS A 108 -11.23 -7.79 4.01
N ILE A 109 -11.13 -6.76 4.82
CA ILE A 109 -11.10 -6.85 6.27
C ILE A 109 -12.14 -5.89 6.83
N ARG A 110 -12.96 -6.39 7.74
CA ARG A 110 -14.02 -5.66 8.42
C ARG A 110 -13.75 -5.58 9.91
N LEU A 111 -14.21 -4.52 10.57
CA LEU A 111 -14.22 -4.42 12.03
C LEU A 111 -15.26 -3.43 12.53
N GLU A 112 -15.63 -3.58 13.80
CA GLU A 112 -16.42 -2.62 14.56
C GLU A 112 -15.53 -1.88 15.55
N ALA A 113 -15.35 -0.58 15.32
CA ALA A 113 -14.38 0.24 16.03
C ALA A 113 -14.99 0.89 17.28
N SER A 114 -14.46 0.52 18.44
CA SER A 114 -14.64 1.34 19.64
C SER A 114 -13.96 2.72 19.46
N LEU A 115 -14.52 3.77 20.05
CA LEU A 115 -13.99 5.13 20.09
C LEU A 115 -12.49 5.21 20.42
N PRO A 116 -11.95 4.52 21.46
CA PRO A 116 -10.51 4.56 21.73
C PRO A 116 -9.64 3.99 20.60
N ALA A 117 -10.18 3.10 19.77
CA ALA A 117 -9.46 2.43 18.68
C ALA A 117 -9.77 3.01 17.28
N ALA A 118 -10.81 3.83 17.12
CA ALA A 118 -11.23 4.35 15.81
C ALA A 118 -10.09 5.06 15.06
N VAL A 119 -9.32 5.90 15.75
CA VAL A 119 -8.16 6.60 15.17
C VAL A 119 -7.06 5.63 14.71
N LEU A 120 -6.86 4.51 15.43
CA LEU A 120 -5.88 3.49 15.04
C LEU A 120 -6.27 2.87 13.69
N TYR A 121 -7.51 2.44 13.55
CA TYR A 121 -8.01 1.81 12.33
C TYR A 121 -8.05 2.79 11.17
N TRP A 122 -8.51 4.02 11.41
CA TRP A 122 -8.49 5.07 10.40
C TRP A 122 -7.07 5.31 9.85
N LYS A 123 -6.05 5.39 10.73
CA LYS A 123 -4.62 5.50 10.37
C LYS A 123 -4.06 4.27 9.65
N ARG A 124 -4.70 3.11 9.77
CA ARG A 124 -4.32 1.86 9.10
C ARG A 124 -4.99 1.66 7.73
N GLY A 125 -5.78 2.64 7.30
CA GLY A 125 -6.43 2.65 5.98
C GLY A 125 -7.88 2.18 5.99
N TYR A 126 -8.46 1.89 7.16
CA TYR A 126 -9.88 1.55 7.25
C TYR A 126 -10.73 2.80 7.01
N ARG A 127 -11.91 2.60 6.43
CA ARG A 127 -12.90 3.65 6.20
C ARG A 127 -14.24 3.23 6.79
N VAL A 128 -14.96 4.19 7.36
CA VAL A 128 -16.31 3.97 7.87
C VAL A 128 -17.22 3.65 6.70
N VAL A 129 -17.91 2.52 6.77
CA VAL A 129 -18.90 2.09 5.77
C VAL A 129 -20.32 2.06 6.33
N ASP A 130 -20.44 2.00 7.66
CA ASP A 130 -21.72 2.04 8.37
C ASP A 130 -21.49 2.57 9.80
N ALA A 131 -22.57 2.94 10.49
CA ALA A 131 -22.55 3.35 11.88
C ALA A 131 -23.71 2.70 12.62
N LEU A 132 -23.40 1.95 13.67
CA LEU A 132 -24.38 1.22 14.46
C LEU A 132 -24.66 1.95 15.78
N THR A 133 -25.86 1.74 16.31
CA THR A 133 -26.28 2.27 17.60
C THR A 133 -26.98 1.21 18.44
N GLU A 134 -26.82 1.30 19.76
CA GLU A 134 -27.51 0.45 20.73
C GLU A 134 -27.97 1.30 21.91
N THR A 135 -29.17 1.05 22.43
CA THR A 135 -29.68 1.77 23.60
C THR A 135 -29.42 0.94 24.85
N THR A 136 -28.63 1.49 25.77
CA THR A 136 -28.29 0.84 27.05
C THR A 136 -29.50 0.83 28.00
N GLU A 137 -29.44 0.00 29.06
CA GLU A 137 -30.54 -0.16 30.04
C GLU A 137 -31.04 1.16 30.68
N HIS A 138 -30.21 2.21 30.69
CA HIS A 138 -30.53 3.50 31.28
C HIS A 138 -30.92 4.57 30.25
N GLY A 139 -31.09 4.21 28.97
CA GLY A 139 -31.49 5.11 27.89
C GLY A 139 -30.35 5.88 27.22
N ASP A 140 -29.10 5.68 27.64
CA ASP A 140 -27.93 6.19 26.92
C ASP A 140 -27.76 5.44 25.61
N VAL A 141 -27.43 6.14 24.52
CA VAL A 141 -27.17 5.54 23.21
C VAL A 141 -25.68 5.37 23.01
N LEU A 142 -25.24 4.13 22.81
CA LEU A 142 -23.91 3.79 22.36
C LEU A 142 -23.88 3.83 20.83
N CYS A 143 -22.92 4.54 20.25
CA CYS A 143 -22.66 4.56 18.82
C CYS A 143 -21.26 4.03 18.53
N TRP A 144 -21.09 3.27 17.45
CA TRP A 144 -19.78 2.85 16.99
C TRP A 144 -19.72 2.72 15.46
N ASP A 145 -18.51 2.91 14.95
CA ASP A 145 -18.26 2.86 13.52
C ASP A 145 -18.00 1.44 13.07
N VAL A 146 -18.64 1.08 11.97
CA VAL A 146 -18.30 -0.09 11.19
C VAL A 146 -17.29 0.33 10.14
N MET A 147 -16.12 -0.30 10.11
CA MET A 147 -15.05 0.06 9.21
C MET A 147 -14.57 -1.11 8.35
N GLU A 148 -14.22 -0.81 7.10
CA GLU A 148 -13.68 -1.78 6.15
C GLU A 148 -12.38 -1.29 5.51
N LYS A 149 -11.55 -2.25 5.12
CA LYS A 149 -10.30 -2.05 4.38
C LYS A 149 -10.18 -3.18 3.33
N PRO A 150 -9.99 -2.88 2.04
CA PRO A 150 -9.71 -3.93 1.06
C PRO A 150 -8.36 -4.59 1.37
N TRP A 151 -8.25 -5.89 1.12
CA TRP A 151 -6.97 -6.59 1.17
C TRP A 151 -6.31 -6.53 -0.20
N GLY A 152 -5.01 -6.25 -0.24
CA GLY A 152 -4.28 -6.10 -1.49
C GLY A 152 -4.52 -4.76 -2.20
N SER A 153 -5.49 -3.94 -1.76
CA SER A 153 -5.33 -2.48 -1.89
C SER A 153 -4.16 -2.14 -1.01
N ALA A 154 -3.04 -1.78 -1.62
CA ALA A 154 -1.74 -1.54 -1.04
C ALA A 154 -1.73 -1.66 0.48
N ASN A 155 -1.04 -2.68 1.01
CA ASN A 155 -0.17 -2.36 2.12
C ASN A 155 0.54 -1.09 1.70
N LEU A 156 0.12 -0.01 2.35
CA LEU A 156 0.41 1.38 2.08
C LEU A 156 1.93 1.54 2.30
N CYS A 157 2.64 1.15 1.24
CA CYS A 157 3.98 0.59 1.20
C CYS A 157 4.99 1.71 1.39
N GLY A 158 5.46 1.96 2.62
CA GLY A 158 6.49 2.96 2.94
C GLY A 158 6.12 4.43 2.69
N ASP A 159 5.55 4.74 1.53
CA ASP A 159 5.17 6.06 1.05
C ASP A 159 4.02 6.61 1.89
N PHE A 160 2.91 5.87 2.02
CA PHE A 160 1.81 6.31 2.90
C PHE A 160 2.23 6.45 4.36
N ASP A 161 3.10 5.57 4.87
CA ASP A 161 3.66 5.72 6.21
C ASP A 161 4.42 7.06 6.33
N SER A 162 5.07 7.51 5.26
CA SER A 162 5.73 8.82 5.18
C SER A 162 4.72 9.97 5.19
N PHE A 163 3.59 9.82 4.48
CA PHE A 163 2.47 10.77 4.56
C PHE A 163 1.84 10.82 5.95
N CYS A 164 1.64 9.67 6.61
CA CYS A 164 1.14 9.59 7.97
C CYS A 164 2.07 10.30 8.96
N LYS A 165 3.39 10.04 8.89
CA LYS A 165 4.40 10.71 9.73
C LYS A 165 4.44 12.22 9.50
N ALA A 166 4.18 12.66 8.27
CA ALA A 166 4.12 14.07 7.92
C ALA A 166 2.80 14.75 8.31
N GLY A 167 1.80 14.01 8.83
CA GLY A 167 0.46 14.55 9.12
C GLY A 167 -0.32 14.91 7.86
N LEU A 168 -0.14 14.13 6.78
CA LEU A 168 -0.71 14.35 5.44
C LEU A 168 -1.54 13.16 4.93
N ALA A 169 -1.99 12.26 5.83
CA ALA A 169 -2.71 11.04 5.45
C ALA A 169 -3.98 11.33 4.63
N ASP A 170 -4.73 12.38 4.99
CA ASP A 170 -5.94 12.82 4.29
C ASP A 170 -5.70 13.23 2.83
N LEU A 171 -4.49 13.68 2.51
CA LEU A 171 -4.14 14.11 1.17
C LEU A 171 -3.73 12.95 0.25
N TYR A 172 -3.38 11.78 0.80
CA TYR A 172 -2.81 10.67 0.01
C TYR A 172 -3.74 10.21 -1.12
N GLY A 173 -5.04 10.06 -0.83
CA GLY A 173 -6.04 9.72 -1.85
C GLY A 173 -6.22 10.83 -2.89
N PRO A 174 -6.59 12.06 -2.49
CA PRO A 174 -6.81 13.19 -3.40
C PRO A 174 -5.62 13.48 -4.34
N ILE A 175 -4.39 13.51 -3.82
CA ILE A 175 -3.20 13.83 -4.63
C ILE A 175 -2.72 12.64 -5.47
N GLY A 176 -3.27 11.44 -5.26
CA GLY A 176 -3.01 10.28 -6.12
C GLY A 176 -3.46 10.50 -7.57
N ASN A 177 -4.30 11.51 -7.82
CA ASN A 177 -4.72 11.90 -9.18
C ASN A 177 -3.84 12.99 -9.81
N TYR A 178 -2.84 13.51 -9.09
CA TYR A 178 -1.93 14.52 -9.62
C TYR A 178 -0.93 13.89 -10.58
N ASN A 179 -0.54 14.66 -11.59
CA ASN A 179 0.36 14.20 -12.63
C ASN A 179 1.72 14.86 -12.46
N LEU A 180 2.75 14.02 -12.34
CA LEU A 180 4.13 14.44 -12.40
C LEU A 180 4.81 13.76 -13.58
N PHE A 181 5.66 14.51 -14.27
CA PHE A 181 6.39 14.04 -15.43
C PHE A 181 7.88 14.22 -15.21
N MET A 182 8.66 13.19 -15.56
CA MET A 182 10.11 13.24 -15.46
C MET A 182 10.75 12.80 -16.77
N SER A 183 11.93 13.32 -17.07
CA SER A 183 12.76 12.88 -18.20
C SER A 183 14.16 12.52 -17.75
N CYS A 184 14.76 11.56 -18.46
CA CYS A 184 16.16 11.18 -18.32
C CYS A 184 16.82 11.29 -19.70
N GLU A 185 17.77 12.20 -19.84
CA GLU A 185 18.61 12.34 -21.05
C GLU A 185 19.89 11.51 -20.94
N GLU A 186 20.45 11.43 -19.74
CA GLU A 186 21.67 10.68 -19.44
C GLU A 186 21.51 10.00 -18.07
N PRO A 187 21.41 8.66 -18.02
CA PRO A 187 21.30 7.95 -16.76
C PRO A 187 22.58 8.03 -15.94
N ASP A 188 22.47 8.20 -14.62
CA ASP A 188 23.62 8.16 -13.71
C ASP A 188 24.10 6.70 -13.50
N PRO A 189 25.29 6.31 -14.00
CA PRO A 189 25.80 4.94 -13.84
C PRO A 189 26.08 4.57 -12.38
N GLY A 190 26.27 5.54 -11.49
CA GLY A 190 26.46 5.31 -10.05
C GLY A 190 25.23 4.70 -9.37
N ALA A 191 24.05 4.91 -9.96
CA ALA A 191 22.80 4.32 -9.50
C ALA A 191 22.59 2.88 -9.97
N PHE A 192 23.38 2.41 -10.95
CA PHE A 192 23.19 1.10 -11.54
C PHE A 192 23.50 0.00 -10.52
N ARG A 193 22.71 -1.07 -10.57
CA ARG A 193 22.89 -2.24 -9.73
C ARG A 193 22.69 -3.48 -10.57
N GLU A 194 23.56 -4.47 -10.37
CA GLU A 194 23.38 -5.78 -10.97
C GLU A 194 22.19 -6.50 -10.31
N LEU A 195 21.62 -7.44 -11.05
CA LEU A 195 20.51 -8.25 -10.56
C LEU A 195 20.99 -9.13 -9.40
N PRO A 196 20.32 -9.11 -8.22
CA PRO A 196 20.64 -10.02 -7.12
C PRO A 196 20.54 -11.49 -7.53
N GLU A 197 21.33 -12.34 -6.88
CA GLU A 197 21.26 -13.79 -7.05
C GLU A 197 19.86 -14.34 -6.70
N GLY A 198 19.43 -15.40 -7.39
CA GLY A 198 18.09 -15.97 -7.25
C GLY A 198 16.99 -15.20 -7.99
N TYR A 199 17.34 -14.19 -8.80
CA TYR A 199 16.40 -13.47 -9.65
C TYR A 199 16.79 -13.54 -11.12
N SER A 200 15.79 -13.46 -12.00
CA SER A 200 16.01 -13.35 -13.46
C SER A 200 15.09 -12.30 -14.08
N ILE A 201 15.55 -11.63 -15.13
CA ILE A 201 14.73 -10.69 -15.92
C ILE A 201 14.67 -11.19 -17.35
N ARG A 202 13.47 -11.34 -17.89
CA ARG A 202 13.26 -11.69 -19.30
C ARG A 202 12.07 -10.96 -19.91
N PRO A 203 11.98 -10.89 -21.24
CA PRO A 203 10.78 -10.38 -21.88
C PRO A 203 9.54 -11.23 -21.56
N CYS A 204 8.40 -10.56 -21.50
CA CYS A 204 7.06 -11.14 -21.36
C CYS A 204 6.72 -11.96 -22.62
N TRP A 205 6.10 -13.12 -22.45
CA TRP A 205 5.62 -13.94 -23.55
C TRP A 205 4.13 -13.71 -23.85
N ARG A 206 3.70 -14.20 -25.02
CA ARG A 206 2.36 -13.97 -25.57
C ARG A 206 1.24 -14.51 -24.68
N ASP A 207 1.49 -15.63 -24.03
CA ASP A 207 0.60 -16.29 -23.07
C ASP A 207 0.69 -15.71 -21.64
N GLU A 208 1.53 -14.70 -21.42
CA GLU A 208 1.77 -14.09 -20.10
C GLU A 208 1.17 -12.69 -19.95
N VAL A 209 0.33 -12.23 -20.88
CA VAL A 209 -0.26 -10.88 -20.83
C VAL A 209 -1.11 -10.69 -19.57
N ASP A 210 -1.90 -11.70 -19.19
CA ASP A 210 -2.70 -11.65 -17.96
C ASP A 210 -1.81 -11.64 -16.72
N LEU A 211 -0.76 -12.47 -16.69
CA LEU A 211 0.23 -12.50 -15.61
C LEU A 211 0.94 -11.15 -15.47
N TRP A 212 1.32 -10.54 -16.59
CA TRP A 212 1.91 -9.21 -16.61
C TRP A 212 0.95 -8.16 -16.06
N ALA A 213 -0.33 -8.18 -16.46
CA ALA A 213 -1.32 -7.23 -15.97
C ALA A 213 -1.54 -7.32 -14.46
N GLU A 214 -1.60 -8.54 -13.91
CA GLU A 214 -1.68 -8.80 -12.47
C GLU A 214 -0.39 -8.41 -11.72
N THR A 215 0.75 -8.45 -12.40
CA THR A 215 2.04 -7.99 -11.82
C THR A 215 2.16 -6.46 -11.87
N ALA A 216 1.71 -5.84 -12.96
CA ALA A 216 1.85 -4.41 -13.23
C ALA A 216 0.96 -3.53 -12.36
N ALA A 217 -0.20 -4.02 -11.94
CA ALA A 217 -1.13 -3.30 -11.07
C ALA A 217 -1.76 -4.21 -10.02
N GLU A 218 -2.46 -3.64 -9.04
CA GLU A 218 -3.25 -4.47 -8.12
C GLU A 218 -4.33 -5.22 -8.89
N LYS A 219 -4.74 -6.38 -8.36
CA LYS A 219 -5.71 -7.28 -9.02
C LYS A 219 -6.99 -6.57 -9.46
N GLN A 220 -7.49 -5.62 -8.67
CA GLN A 220 -8.67 -4.82 -8.99
C GLN A 220 -8.51 -3.92 -10.23
N TYR A 221 -7.28 -3.60 -10.61
CA TYR A 221 -6.93 -2.77 -11.77
C TYR A 221 -6.42 -3.60 -12.96
N ALA A 222 -6.26 -4.93 -12.83
CA ALA A 222 -5.75 -5.77 -13.91
C ALA A 222 -6.57 -5.64 -15.20
N THR A 223 -7.90 -5.58 -15.11
CA THR A 223 -8.79 -5.35 -16.26
C THR A 223 -8.48 -4.03 -16.97
N TYR A 224 -8.21 -2.95 -16.22
CA TYR A 224 -7.82 -1.67 -16.80
C TYR A 224 -6.48 -1.77 -17.55
N VAL A 225 -5.51 -2.49 -16.99
CA VAL A 225 -4.21 -2.73 -17.64
C VAL A 225 -4.38 -3.52 -18.93
N LEU A 226 -5.21 -4.56 -18.94
CA LEU A 226 -5.51 -5.35 -20.14
C LEU A 226 -6.22 -4.52 -21.21
N ASP A 227 -7.15 -3.65 -20.83
CA ASP A 227 -7.80 -2.74 -21.76
C ASP A 227 -6.82 -1.70 -22.31
N TYR A 228 -5.88 -1.22 -21.48
CA TYR A 228 -4.80 -0.38 -21.94
C TYR A 228 -3.91 -1.10 -22.96
N TYR A 229 -3.52 -2.35 -22.68
CA TYR A 229 -2.78 -3.20 -23.61
C TYR A 229 -3.48 -3.34 -24.96
N LYS A 230 -4.78 -3.69 -24.97
CA LYS A 230 -5.55 -3.82 -26.21
C LYS A 230 -5.59 -2.53 -27.02
N ARG A 231 -5.68 -1.38 -26.35
CA ARG A 231 -5.79 -0.07 -27.01
C ARG A 231 -4.45 0.43 -27.54
N VAL A 232 -3.37 0.29 -26.77
CA VAL A 232 -2.07 0.93 -27.03
C VAL A 232 -1.06 -0.06 -27.61
N TYR A 233 -0.92 -1.24 -27.00
CA TYR A 233 0.17 -2.17 -27.31
C TYR A 233 -0.20 -3.21 -28.38
N ALA A 234 -1.45 -3.67 -28.43
CA ALA A 234 -1.87 -4.74 -29.35
C ALA A 234 -1.70 -4.38 -30.84
N LYS A 235 -1.64 -3.09 -31.20
CA LYS A 235 -1.36 -2.64 -32.58
C LYS A 235 0.08 -2.93 -33.01
N ASN A 236 1.01 -3.07 -32.06
CA ASN A 236 2.41 -3.41 -32.27
C ASN A 236 2.90 -4.38 -31.18
N GLU A 237 2.24 -5.53 -31.11
CA GLU A 237 2.45 -6.52 -30.05
C GLU A 237 3.86 -7.10 -30.04
N GLU A 238 4.51 -7.24 -31.20
CA GLU A 238 5.89 -7.72 -31.28
C GLU A 238 6.84 -6.80 -30.52
N GLU A 239 6.64 -5.48 -30.65
CA GLU A 239 7.42 -4.49 -29.93
C GLU A 239 7.12 -4.53 -28.42
N PHE A 240 5.87 -4.78 -28.04
CA PHE A 240 5.51 -4.97 -26.64
C PHE A 240 6.23 -6.17 -26.03
N PHE A 241 6.13 -7.35 -26.65
CA PHE A 241 6.78 -8.57 -26.12
C PHE A 241 8.30 -8.49 -26.16
N ARG A 242 8.88 -7.66 -27.02
CA ARG A 242 10.32 -7.39 -27.03
C ARG A 242 10.77 -6.50 -25.88
N ARG A 243 9.95 -5.51 -25.48
CA ARG A 243 10.32 -4.46 -24.52
C ARG A 243 9.73 -4.62 -23.12
N CYS A 244 8.64 -5.37 -22.97
CA CYS A 244 7.99 -5.62 -21.69
C CYS A 244 8.80 -6.65 -20.92
N LEU A 245 9.40 -6.26 -19.80
CA LEU A 245 10.23 -7.14 -18.99
C LEU A 245 9.47 -7.59 -17.75
N LEU A 246 9.52 -8.90 -17.48
CA LEU A 246 9.11 -9.51 -16.21
C LEU A 246 10.35 -9.92 -15.41
N LEU A 247 10.32 -9.58 -14.13
CA LEU A 247 11.29 -10.01 -13.13
C LEU A 247 10.73 -11.26 -12.43
N TRP A 248 11.55 -12.28 -12.24
CA TRP A 248 11.17 -13.57 -11.67
C TRP A 248 12.04 -13.90 -10.47
N ASP A 249 11.46 -14.51 -9.45
CA ASP A 249 12.19 -15.10 -8.33
C ASP A 249 12.66 -16.54 -8.63
N GLU A 250 13.46 -17.11 -7.72
CA GLU A 250 14.00 -18.47 -7.82
C GLU A 250 12.94 -19.57 -7.84
N SER A 251 11.72 -19.27 -7.36
CA SER A 251 10.59 -20.18 -7.37
C SER A 251 9.78 -20.13 -8.67
N GLY A 252 10.18 -19.28 -9.61
CA GLY A 252 9.47 -19.09 -10.87
C GLY A 252 8.19 -18.26 -10.73
N ARG A 253 8.09 -17.40 -9.71
CA ARG A 253 6.98 -16.45 -9.56
C ARG A 253 7.40 -15.05 -10.02
N PRO A 254 6.46 -14.25 -10.58
CA PRO A 254 6.76 -12.87 -10.93
C PRO A 254 7.07 -12.07 -9.67
N ALA A 255 8.11 -11.25 -9.72
CA ALA A 255 8.55 -10.37 -8.66
C ALA A 255 8.47 -8.88 -9.05
N GLY A 256 8.20 -8.59 -10.32
CA GLY A 256 8.05 -7.22 -10.82
C GLY A 256 7.97 -7.14 -12.34
N THR A 257 7.75 -5.93 -12.84
CA THR A 257 7.64 -5.62 -14.27
C THR A 257 8.18 -4.23 -14.57
N CYS A 258 8.62 -4.02 -15.81
CA CYS A 258 8.78 -2.69 -16.38
C CYS A 258 8.73 -2.74 -17.90
N LEU A 259 8.20 -1.69 -18.52
CA LEU A 259 8.06 -1.55 -19.97
C LEU A 259 8.75 -0.26 -20.43
N THR A 260 9.49 -0.36 -21.54
CA THR A 260 9.76 0.81 -22.38
C THR A 260 8.87 0.80 -23.60
N TRP A 261 8.43 1.96 -24.06
CA TRP A 261 7.54 2.06 -25.21
C TRP A 261 7.89 3.25 -26.12
N PRO A 262 7.96 3.09 -27.45
CA PRO A 262 8.09 4.19 -28.39
C PRO A 262 6.74 4.92 -28.55
N ALA A 263 6.31 5.62 -27.51
CA ALA A 263 5.03 6.30 -27.43
C ALA A 263 4.86 7.30 -28.58
N TYR A 264 3.66 7.27 -29.18
CA TYR A 264 3.27 8.09 -30.32
C TYR A 264 4.17 7.92 -31.56
N GLY A 265 5.02 6.88 -31.57
CA GLY A 265 6.07 6.67 -32.57
C GLY A 265 7.15 7.77 -32.58
N ARG A 266 7.27 8.56 -31.51
CA ARG A 266 8.12 9.78 -31.48
C ARG A 266 9.07 9.85 -30.29
N VAL A 267 8.66 9.33 -29.13
CA VAL A 267 9.42 9.46 -27.88
C VAL A 267 9.46 8.15 -27.13
N ASN A 268 10.51 7.92 -26.34
CA ASN A 268 10.61 6.72 -25.51
C ASN A 268 10.03 7.00 -24.12
N THR A 269 9.16 6.10 -23.66
CA THR A 269 8.55 6.20 -22.34
C THR A 269 8.89 4.98 -21.49
N LEU A 270 8.92 5.18 -20.19
CA LEU A 270 9.04 4.13 -19.18
C LEU A 270 7.72 4.08 -18.41
N GLY A 271 7.12 2.89 -18.37
CA GLY A 271 5.84 2.64 -17.73
C GLY A 271 5.77 1.25 -17.11
N TRP A 272 4.65 0.98 -16.44
CA TRP A 272 4.38 -0.31 -15.79
C TRP A 272 5.54 -0.80 -14.93
N PHE A 273 6.26 0.13 -14.29
CA PHE A 273 7.37 -0.16 -13.41
C PHE A 273 6.82 -0.52 -12.03
N ARG A 274 7.06 -1.75 -11.59
CA ARG A 274 6.65 -2.24 -10.28
C ARG A 274 7.56 -3.36 -9.80
N VAL A 275 7.85 -3.36 -8.51
CA VAL A 275 8.38 -4.52 -7.78
C VAL A 275 7.30 -4.90 -6.76
N LEU A 276 6.99 -6.19 -6.65
CA LEU A 276 5.95 -6.63 -5.72
C LEU A 276 6.42 -6.44 -4.25
N PRO A 277 5.52 -6.06 -3.32
CA PRO A 277 5.87 -5.71 -1.95
C PRO A 277 6.75 -6.72 -1.22
N GLU A 278 6.51 -8.02 -1.42
CA GLU A 278 7.27 -9.14 -0.85
C GLU A 278 8.74 -9.22 -1.30
N HIS A 279 9.11 -8.51 -2.37
CA HIS A 279 10.46 -8.48 -2.93
C HIS A 279 11.15 -7.12 -2.81
N GLU A 280 10.50 -6.13 -2.18
CA GLU A 280 11.07 -4.81 -1.98
C GLU A 280 12.28 -4.80 -1.03
N GLY A 281 13.06 -3.71 -1.07
CA GLY A 281 14.24 -3.54 -0.22
C GLY A 281 15.47 -4.35 -0.63
N LYS A 282 15.35 -5.23 -1.64
CA LYS A 282 16.43 -6.09 -2.14
C LYS A 282 17.24 -5.50 -3.31
N GLY A 283 17.00 -4.24 -3.67
CA GLY A 283 17.67 -3.59 -4.81
C GLY A 283 17.09 -3.92 -6.20
N LEU A 284 16.03 -4.72 -6.27
CA LEU A 284 15.42 -5.18 -7.54
C LEU A 284 14.94 -4.04 -8.44
N GLY A 285 14.35 -2.98 -7.87
CA GLY A 285 13.92 -1.82 -8.65
C GLY A 285 15.08 -1.12 -9.36
N ARG A 286 16.26 -1.04 -8.70
CA ARG A 286 17.49 -0.51 -9.32
C ARG A 286 17.99 -1.43 -10.42
N ALA A 287 18.01 -2.75 -10.20
CA ALA A 287 18.44 -3.71 -11.22
C ALA A 287 17.53 -3.68 -12.45
N LEU A 288 16.22 -3.58 -12.25
CA LEU A 288 15.25 -3.51 -13.34
C LEU A 288 15.38 -2.22 -14.17
N LEU A 289 15.52 -1.06 -13.52
CA LEU A 289 15.83 0.19 -14.23
C LEU A 289 17.18 0.14 -14.94
N THR A 290 18.21 -0.46 -14.32
CA THR A 290 19.53 -0.65 -14.93
C THR A 290 19.41 -1.43 -16.24
N LYS A 291 18.65 -2.52 -16.23
CA LYS A 291 18.43 -3.37 -17.41
C LYS A 291 17.79 -2.59 -18.55
N ILE A 292 16.82 -1.74 -18.24
CA ILE A 292 16.12 -0.91 -19.23
C ILE A 292 16.99 0.22 -19.76
N LEU A 293 17.59 1.01 -18.88
CA LEU A 293 18.29 2.22 -19.26
C LEU A 293 19.61 1.96 -20.00
N ARG A 294 20.25 0.80 -19.79
CA ARG A 294 21.44 0.38 -20.55
C ARG A 294 21.19 0.22 -22.06
N GLY A 295 19.95 -0.04 -22.47
CA GLY A 295 19.59 -0.31 -23.87
C GLY A 295 18.48 0.59 -24.40
N ALA A 296 18.12 1.66 -23.69
CA ALA A 296 17.07 2.58 -24.08
C ALA A 296 17.61 3.71 -24.94
N ASP A 297 16.84 4.07 -25.97
CA ASP A 297 17.08 5.28 -26.76
C ASP A 297 16.67 6.51 -25.93
N MET A 298 17.60 7.42 -25.70
CA MET A 298 17.36 8.63 -24.91
C MET A 298 16.78 9.75 -25.78
N PRO A 299 15.99 10.68 -25.20
CA PRO A 299 15.55 10.71 -23.81
C PRO A 299 14.43 9.70 -23.50
N VAL A 300 14.39 9.24 -22.25
CA VAL A 300 13.29 8.43 -21.70
C VAL A 300 12.42 9.29 -20.79
N TYR A 301 11.11 9.26 -21.01
CA TYR A 301 10.12 9.98 -20.22
C TYR A 301 9.31 9.04 -19.34
N LEU A 302 8.85 9.51 -18.18
CA LEU A 302 7.90 8.76 -17.35
C LEU A 302 6.83 9.68 -16.74
N HIS A 303 5.68 9.08 -16.47
CA HIS A 303 4.63 9.66 -15.63
C HIS A 303 4.69 9.00 -14.25
N THR A 304 4.47 9.80 -13.20
CA THR A 304 4.35 9.33 -11.82
C THR A 304 3.38 10.21 -11.04
N GLN A 305 3.10 9.84 -9.79
CA GLN A 305 2.24 10.57 -8.85
C GLN A 305 3.05 11.03 -7.64
N PRO A 306 2.66 12.11 -6.95
CA PRO A 306 3.33 12.54 -5.71
C PRO A 306 3.23 11.52 -4.57
N THR A 307 2.29 10.57 -4.64
CA THR A 307 2.17 9.45 -3.69
C THR A 307 3.25 8.38 -3.86
N SER A 308 3.97 8.37 -4.99
CA SER A 308 5.00 7.38 -5.35
C SER A 308 6.40 7.84 -4.92
N VAL A 309 6.55 8.21 -3.64
CA VAL A 309 7.72 8.90 -3.09
C VAL A 309 9.02 8.10 -3.28
N ARG A 310 8.98 6.80 -2.98
CA ARG A 310 10.13 5.90 -3.18
C ARG A 310 10.50 5.74 -4.66
N ALA A 311 9.52 5.72 -5.55
CA ALA A 311 9.77 5.65 -6.99
C ALA A 311 10.38 6.96 -7.50
N ILE A 312 9.86 8.12 -7.10
CA ILE A 312 10.43 9.43 -7.42
C ILE A 312 11.89 9.50 -6.98
N LYS A 313 12.18 9.10 -5.74
CA LYS A 313 13.54 9.04 -5.21
C LYS A 313 14.43 8.14 -6.07
N LEU A 314 13.94 6.94 -6.40
CA LEU A 314 14.64 5.99 -7.25
C LEU A 314 14.93 6.58 -8.63
N TYR A 315 13.96 7.17 -9.32
CA TYR A 315 14.15 7.78 -10.62
C TYR A 315 15.16 8.93 -10.55
N SER A 316 15.06 9.79 -9.53
CA SER A 316 16.04 10.87 -9.33
C SER A 316 17.45 10.35 -9.11
N ASP A 317 17.64 9.22 -8.41
CA ASP A 317 18.97 8.61 -8.30
C ASP A 317 19.54 8.21 -9.67
N PHE A 318 18.69 7.77 -10.60
CA PHE A 318 19.09 7.41 -11.97
C PHE A 318 19.26 8.62 -12.90
N GLY A 319 19.11 9.84 -12.42
CA GLY A 319 19.27 11.06 -13.22
C GLY A 319 17.98 11.59 -13.85
N PHE A 320 16.81 11.04 -13.50
CA PHE A 320 15.54 11.63 -13.94
C PHE A 320 15.32 13.00 -13.30
N ARG A 321 14.86 13.96 -14.12
CA ARG A 321 14.57 15.34 -13.75
C ARG A 321 13.08 15.62 -13.94
N PHE A 322 12.46 16.35 -13.02
CA PHE A 322 11.08 16.80 -13.18
C PHE A 322 10.97 17.79 -14.33
N ILE A 323 9.95 17.60 -15.16
CA ILE A 323 9.61 18.52 -16.24
C ILE A 323 8.83 19.69 -15.65
N THR A 324 9.27 20.93 -15.92
CA THR A 324 8.67 22.15 -15.34
C THR A 324 7.52 22.72 -16.14
N GLY A 325 7.33 22.30 -17.40
CA GLY A 325 6.25 22.77 -18.26
C GLY A 325 4.87 22.49 -17.65
N PRO A 326 3.87 23.37 -17.82
CA PRO A 326 2.58 23.28 -17.11
C PRO A 326 1.67 22.13 -17.56
N ALA A 327 1.98 21.48 -18.69
CA ALA A 327 1.21 20.37 -19.23
C ALA A 327 2.02 19.51 -20.20
N ILE A 328 1.63 18.25 -20.34
CA ILE A 328 2.10 17.32 -21.37
C ILE A 328 0.89 16.87 -22.18
N GLY A 329 0.82 17.27 -23.45
CA GLY A 329 -0.38 17.08 -24.26
C GLY A 329 -1.59 17.75 -23.60
N HIS A 330 -2.63 16.96 -23.34
CA HIS A 330 -3.85 17.40 -22.67
C HIS A 330 -3.83 17.22 -21.15
N ARG A 331 -2.74 16.67 -20.58
CA ARG A 331 -2.62 16.42 -19.14
C ARG A 331 -1.92 17.58 -18.47
N ARG A 332 -2.56 18.14 -17.44
CA ARG A 332 -1.94 19.14 -16.56
C ARG A 332 -0.73 18.53 -15.86
N ASN A 333 0.32 19.31 -15.67
CA ASN A 333 1.44 18.98 -14.80
C ASN A 333 1.21 19.65 -13.43
N ASP A 334 1.12 18.84 -12.38
CA ASP A 334 0.80 19.29 -11.02
C ASP A 334 2.06 19.45 -10.15
N LEU A 335 3.21 19.72 -10.79
CA LEU A 335 4.51 19.83 -10.13
C LEU A 335 4.51 20.86 -8.99
N ASP A 336 4.03 22.08 -9.24
CA ASP A 336 4.03 23.16 -8.25
C ASP A 336 3.17 22.83 -7.02
N LEU A 337 2.07 22.09 -7.21
CA LEU A 337 1.22 21.64 -6.11
C LEU A 337 1.85 20.48 -5.33
N SER A 338 2.67 19.68 -6.00
CA SER A 338 3.27 18.46 -5.46
C SER A 338 4.56 18.71 -4.69
N LEU A 339 5.39 19.68 -5.11
CA LEU A 339 6.69 19.96 -4.48
C LEU A 339 6.61 20.27 -2.98
N PRO A 340 5.68 21.12 -2.48
CA PRO A 340 5.52 21.35 -1.04
C PRO A 340 5.16 20.08 -0.26
N LEU A 341 4.42 19.15 -0.88
CA LEU A 341 4.04 17.88 -0.26
C LEU A 341 5.24 16.93 -0.22
N LEU A 342 5.94 16.77 -1.35
CA LEU A 342 7.17 15.97 -1.46
C LEU A 342 8.21 16.40 -0.43
N ARG A 343 8.39 17.71 -0.21
CA ARG A 343 9.31 18.25 0.81
C ARG A 343 9.02 17.75 2.23
N ARG A 344 7.76 17.46 2.54
CA ARG A 344 7.32 16.99 3.88
C ARG A 344 7.43 15.49 4.05
N VAL A 345 7.37 14.72 2.96
CA VAL A 345 7.32 13.24 3.02
C VAL A 345 8.64 12.58 2.61
N MET A 346 9.50 13.28 1.86
CA MET A 346 10.83 12.80 1.50
C MET A 346 11.86 13.09 2.62
N ALA A 347 12.93 12.30 2.65
CA ALA A 347 14.11 12.69 3.42
C ALA A 347 14.72 13.97 2.84
N GLY A 348 15.17 14.90 3.70
CA GLY A 348 15.67 16.21 3.27
C GLY A 348 16.76 16.12 2.19
N ALA A 349 17.75 15.25 2.40
CA ALA A 349 18.83 15.01 1.43
C ALA A 349 18.35 14.43 0.09
N ASP A 350 17.25 13.66 0.08
CA ASP A 350 16.66 13.15 -1.17
C ASP A 350 15.90 14.24 -1.91
N TYR A 351 15.15 15.09 -1.18
CA TYR A 351 14.43 16.22 -1.76
C TYR A 351 15.39 17.25 -2.37
N GLU A 352 16.49 17.57 -1.70
CA GLU A 352 17.50 18.53 -2.19
C GLU A 352 18.23 18.05 -3.46
N ARG A 353 18.21 16.73 -3.71
CA ARG A 353 18.77 16.14 -4.93
C ARG A 353 17.83 16.15 -6.12
N LEU A 354 16.55 16.49 -5.93
CA LEU A 354 15.61 16.64 -7.04
C LEU A 354 16.16 17.65 -8.05
N ARG A 355 16.03 17.30 -9.33
CA ARG A 355 16.47 18.12 -10.47
C ARG A 355 15.29 18.41 -11.36
N PHE A 356 15.41 19.50 -12.11
CA PHE A 356 14.34 20.05 -12.93
C PHE A 356 14.86 20.31 -14.33
N THR A 357 13.99 20.23 -15.32
CA THR A 357 14.30 20.54 -16.71
C THR A 357 13.12 21.15 -17.42
N GLU A 358 13.40 22.16 -18.25
CA GLU A 358 12.50 22.58 -19.30
C GLU A 358 12.73 21.62 -20.47
N THR A 359 11.75 20.79 -20.83
CA THR A 359 11.90 19.93 -22.01
C THR A 359 11.87 20.78 -23.27
N ASP A 360 12.52 20.31 -24.33
CA ASP A 360 12.42 20.83 -25.70
C ASP A 360 11.00 20.78 -26.32
N GLY A 361 10.02 20.27 -25.57
CA GLY A 361 8.64 20.12 -26.00
C GLY A 361 8.37 18.83 -26.78
N ALA A 362 9.37 17.94 -26.98
CA ALA A 362 9.20 16.72 -27.75
C ALA A 362 8.07 15.83 -27.20
N LEU A 363 8.07 15.56 -25.90
CA LEU A 363 7.01 14.79 -25.24
C LEU A 363 5.65 15.48 -25.32
N HIS A 364 5.60 16.81 -25.11
CA HIS A 364 4.36 17.57 -25.18
C HIS A 364 3.76 17.51 -26.59
N ASN A 365 4.57 17.75 -27.62
CA ASN A 365 4.15 17.73 -29.03
C ASN A 365 3.81 16.31 -29.50
N ALA A 366 4.51 15.29 -29.01
CA ALA A 366 4.16 13.89 -29.27
C ALA A 366 2.78 13.56 -28.68
N ALA A 367 2.53 13.95 -27.43
CA ALA A 367 1.24 13.74 -26.79
C ALA A 367 0.08 14.50 -27.45
N LEU A 368 0.32 15.69 -28.04
CA LEU A 368 -0.69 16.41 -28.84
C LEU A 368 -0.96 15.78 -30.22
N SER A 369 -0.10 14.88 -30.70
CA SER A 369 -0.25 14.28 -32.03
C SER A 369 -1.30 13.16 -32.10
N SER A 370 -1.87 12.78 -30.96
CA SER A 370 -2.86 11.71 -30.82
C SER A 370 -3.90 12.07 -29.77
N GLU A 371 -5.17 11.85 -30.09
CA GLU A 371 -6.28 11.89 -29.11
C GLU A 371 -6.17 10.76 -28.07
N GLN A 372 -5.47 9.67 -28.41
CA GLN A 372 -5.24 8.54 -27.53
C GLN A 372 -3.97 8.74 -26.69
N SER A 373 -4.10 8.77 -25.37
CA SER A 373 -2.95 8.84 -24.45
C SER A 373 -2.17 7.52 -24.44
N GLU A 374 -0.90 7.57 -24.86
CA GLU A 374 0.07 6.47 -24.74
C GLU A 374 1.07 6.70 -23.59
N PHE A 375 0.83 7.76 -22.82
CA PHE A 375 1.68 8.26 -21.75
C PHE A 375 0.86 8.73 -20.56
#